data_AF-A0A958TAE5-F1
#
_entry.id   AF-A0A958TAE5-F1
#
_cell.length_a   1.000
_cell.length_b   1.000
_cell.length_c   1.000
_cell.angle_alpha   90.00
_cell.angle_beta   90.00
_cell.angle_gamma   90.00
#
_symmetry.space_group_name_H-M   'P 1'
#
loop_
_entity.id
_entity.type
_entity.pdbx_description
1 polymer ?
#
loop_
_entity_poly.entity_id
_entity_poly.type
_entity_poly.pdbx_seq_one_letter_code
_entity_poly.pdbx_strand_id
1 'polypeptide(L)'
;MVSSCEKKEATTVTLKAQPALVDYVNPLMGTDSKYSLSNGNTYPAIATPWGMNFWTPMTSKMGDGWTYKYNENKIRGIKQTHQP
;
A
#
# COMPACT_ATOMS: atom_id res chain seq x y z
N MET A 1 32.86 52.87 20.65
CA MET A 1 33.13 51.63 19.89
C MET A 1 31.97 50.69 20.15
N VAL A 2 30.93 50.71 19.31
CA VAL A 2 29.73 49.89 19.52
C VAL A 2 29.95 48.59 18.74
N SER A 3 30.20 47.50 19.47
CA SER A 3 30.40 46.18 18.86
C SER A 3 29.06 45.66 18.35
N SER A 4 28.92 45.58 17.03
CA SER A 4 27.75 45.01 16.37
C SER A 4 27.76 43.49 16.54
N CYS A 5 26.74 42.94 17.19
CA CYS A 5 26.53 41.50 17.29
C CYS A 5 25.70 41.04 16.09
N GLU A 6 26.34 40.39 15.12
CA GLU A 6 25.67 39.86 13.93
C GLU A 6 24.89 38.59 14.31
N LYS A 7 23.55 38.66 14.19
CA LYS A 7 22.68 37.49 14.33
C LYS A 7 22.91 36.56 13.14
N LYS A 8 23.47 35.38 13.38
CA LYS A 8 23.51 34.31 12.38
C LYS A 8 22.10 33.75 12.21
N GLU A 9 21.45 34.07 11.09
CA GLU A 9 20.26 33.35 10.64
C GLU A 9 20.65 31.89 10.37
N ALA A 10 20.02 30.98 11.11
CA ALA A 10 20.16 29.56 10.86
C ALA A 10 19.39 29.22 9.57
N THR A 11 20.11 29.03 8.48
CA THR A 11 19.55 28.48 7.24
C THR A 11 19.06 27.06 7.51
N THR A 12 17.76 26.90 7.74
CA THR A 12 17.12 25.58 7.84
C THR A 12 17.17 24.92 6.47
N VAL A 13 18.18 24.08 6.24
CA VAL A 13 18.24 23.21 5.07
C VAL A 13 17.12 22.18 5.20
N THR A 14 16.04 22.35 4.43
CA THR A 14 15.01 21.32 4.28
C THR A 14 15.60 20.15 3.51
N LEU A 15 16.12 19.15 4.21
CA LEU A 15 16.50 17.87 3.61
C LEU A 15 15.21 17.19 3.12
N LYS A 16 15.11 16.92 1.81
CA LYS A 16 14.06 16.04 1.31
C LYS A 16 14.31 14.65 1.89
N ALA A 17 13.39 14.17 2.72
CA ALA A 17 13.44 12.79 3.21
C ALA A 17 13.40 11.84 2.01
N GLN A 18 14.35 10.90 1.96
CA GLN A 18 14.28 9.78 1.05
C GLN A 18 13.00 8.98 1.33
N PRO A 19 12.30 8.49 0.29
CA PRO A 19 11.11 7.66 0.49
C PRO A 19 11.49 6.40 1.27
N ALA A 20 10.62 5.97 2.17
CA ALA A 20 10.80 4.73 2.91
C ALA A 20 10.70 3.56 1.93
N LEU A 21 11.36 2.43 2.24
CA LEU A 21 11.33 1.26 1.36
C LEU A 21 9.90 0.74 1.10
N VAL A 22 9.00 0.94 2.07
CA VAL A 22 7.59 0.59 1.95
C VAL A 22 6.86 1.39 0.86
N ASP A 23 7.32 2.60 0.55
CA ASP A 23 6.68 3.47 -0.45
C ASP A 23 6.87 2.93 -1.89
N TYR A 24 7.81 2.00 -2.09
CA TYR A 24 8.00 1.31 -3.38
C TYR A 24 7.08 0.10 -3.55
N VAL A 25 6.43 -0.38 -2.48
CA VAL A 25 5.59 -1.58 -2.53
C VAL A 25 4.23 -1.22 -3.14
N ASN A 26 3.84 -1.93 -4.19
CA ASN A 26 2.49 -1.85 -4.76
C ASN A 26 1.69 -3.12 -4.44
N PRO A 27 0.76 -3.09 -3.46
CA PRO A 27 -0.08 -4.24 -3.11
C PRO A 27 -1.01 -4.70 -4.25
N LEU A 28 -1.22 -3.89 -5.28
CA LEU A 28 -2.06 -4.24 -6.43
C LEU A 28 -1.30 -5.03 -7.51
N MET A 29 0.02 -5.18 -7.36
CA MET A 29 0.82 -5.97 -8.30
C MET A 29 0.33 -7.42 -8.35
N GLY A 30 -0.02 -7.89 -9.54
CA GLY A 30 -0.57 -9.24 -9.79
C GLY A 30 -2.09 -9.39 -9.63
N THR A 31 -2.80 -8.33 -9.23
CA THR A 31 -4.26 -8.38 -9.00
C THR A 31 -5.09 -8.31 -10.28
N ASP A 32 -4.52 -7.81 -11.38
CA ASP A 32 -5.13 -7.89 -12.72
C ASP A 32 -4.87 -9.27 -13.31
N SER A 33 -5.51 -10.28 -12.73
CA SER A 33 -5.41 -11.67 -13.17
C SER A 33 -6.77 -12.21 -13.61
N LYS A 34 -6.75 -13.11 -14.60
CA LYS A 34 -7.93 -13.85 -15.06
C LYS A 34 -7.69 -15.34 -14.89
N TYR A 35 -8.78 -16.11 -14.85
CA TYR A 35 -8.68 -17.57 -14.82
C TYR A 35 -7.86 -18.12 -16.00
N SER A 36 -8.01 -17.55 -17.20
CA SER A 36 -7.31 -17.99 -18.41
C SER A 36 -5.82 -17.65 -18.43
N LEU A 37 -5.40 -16.59 -17.74
CA LEU A 37 -4.02 -16.14 -17.68
C LEU A 37 -3.78 -15.34 -16.40
N SER A 38 -2.87 -15.85 -15.58
CA SER A 38 -2.47 -15.22 -14.33
C SER A 38 -1.33 -14.24 -14.56
N ASN A 39 -1.46 -13.04 -13.96
CA ASN A 39 -0.36 -12.09 -13.79
C ASN A 39 0.19 -12.12 -12.36
N GLY A 40 -0.20 -13.11 -11.55
CA GLY A 40 0.25 -13.32 -10.18
C GLY A 40 -0.80 -13.99 -9.28
N ASN A 41 -2.10 -13.82 -9.56
CA ASN A 41 -3.21 -14.27 -8.72
C ASN A 41 -3.12 -13.78 -7.27
N THR A 42 -2.76 -12.52 -7.09
CA THR A 42 -2.67 -11.88 -5.77
C THR A 42 -3.94 -11.10 -5.44
N TYR A 43 -4.12 -10.76 -4.17
CA TYR A 43 -5.04 -9.74 -3.70
C TYR A 43 -4.25 -8.73 -2.85
N PRO A 44 -4.69 -7.46 -2.77
CA PRO A 44 -3.97 -6.46 -1.98
C PRO A 44 -4.14 -6.75 -0.49
N ALA A 45 -3.14 -7.41 0.09
CA ALA A 45 -3.10 -7.81 1.49
C ALA A 45 -2.59 -6.66 2.36
N ILE A 46 -3.45 -6.15 3.25
CA ILE A 46 -3.09 -5.16 4.26
C ILE A 46 -2.82 -5.92 5.56
N ALA A 47 -1.54 -5.95 5.95
CA ALA A 47 -1.09 -6.73 7.09
C ALA A 47 0.29 -6.27 7.59
N THR A 48 0.62 -6.67 8.81
CA THR A 48 2.01 -6.77 9.25
C THR A 48 2.64 -8.06 8.71
N PRO A 49 3.98 -8.15 8.62
CA PRO A 49 4.65 -9.41 8.27
C PRO A 49 4.15 -10.55 9.16
N TRP A 50 3.72 -11.65 8.53
CA TRP A 50 3.18 -12.86 9.19
C TRP A 50 2.00 -12.63 10.15
N GLY A 51 1.23 -11.57 9.93
CA GLY A 51 0.00 -11.32 10.70
C GLY A 51 -0.97 -12.50 10.58
N MET A 52 -1.56 -12.90 11.71
CA MET A 52 -2.56 -13.98 11.72
C MET A 52 -3.78 -13.61 10.87
N ASN A 53 -4.16 -12.33 10.85
CA ASN A 53 -5.33 -11.84 10.13
C ASN A 53 -4.90 -10.82 9.07
N PHE A 54 -5.19 -11.11 7.81
CA PHE A 54 -5.01 -10.15 6.72
C PHE A 54 -6.33 -9.48 6.37
N TRP A 55 -6.25 -8.26 5.87
CA TRP A 55 -7.42 -7.49 5.41
C TRP A 55 -7.28 -7.14 3.95
N THR A 56 -8.37 -7.26 3.19
CA THR A 56 -8.37 -6.90 1.77
C THR A 56 -9.73 -6.32 1.34
N PRO A 57 -9.77 -5.33 0.44
CA PRO A 57 -11.01 -4.96 -0.22
C PRO A 57 -11.59 -6.15 -0.99
N MET A 58 -12.90 -6.32 -0.92
CA MET A 58 -13.62 -7.37 -1.62
C MET A 58 -14.48 -6.78 -2.72
N THR A 59 -14.25 -7.21 -3.96
CA THR A 59 -15.05 -6.78 -5.12
C THR A 59 -15.98 -7.89 -5.61
N SER A 60 -15.55 -9.14 -5.50
CA SER A 60 -16.34 -10.32 -5.89
C SER A 60 -17.36 -10.73 -4.83
N LYS A 61 -18.31 -11.60 -5.21
CA LYS A 61 -19.33 -12.14 -4.28
C LYS A 61 -18.68 -13.08 -3.25
N MET A 62 -19.33 -13.23 -2.08
CA MET A 62 -18.89 -14.20 -1.06
C MET A 62 -18.84 -15.61 -1.64
N GLY A 63 -17.74 -16.31 -1.39
CA GLY A 63 -17.47 -17.65 -1.93
C GLY A 63 -16.72 -17.68 -3.27
N ASP A 64 -16.54 -16.53 -3.96
CA ASP A 64 -15.63 -16.45 -5.11
C ASP A 64 -14.17 -16.56 -4.63
N GLY A 65 -13.37 -17.43 -5.27
CA GLY A 65 -11.95 -17.59 -4.99
C GLY A 65 -11.10 -16.38 -5.40
N TRP A 66 -11.59 -15.54 -6.32
CA TRP A 66 -10.98 -14.24 -6.63
C TRP A 66 -11.65 -13.15 -5.81
N THR A 67 -11.23 -13.01 -4.55
CA THR A 67 -11.82 -12.03 -3.61
C THR A 67 -11.73 -10.58 -4.12
N TYR A 68 -10.65 -10.24 -4.83
CA TYR A 68 -10.39 -8.93 -5.43
C TYR A 68 -10.02 -9.10 -6.91
N LYS A 69 -10.50 -8.19 -7.75
CA LYS A 69 -10.18 -8.11 -9.19
C LYS A 69 -9.96 -6.64 -9.54
N TYR A 70 -8.87 -6.35 -10.23
CA TYR A 70 -8.43 -4.97 -10.51
C TYR A 70 -9.45 -4.14 -11.31
N ASN A 71 -10.16 -4.78 -12.23
CA ASN A 71 -11.10 -4.13 -13.15
C ASN A 71 -12.55 -4.05 -12.65
N GLU A 72 -12.83 -4.47 -11.41
CA GLU A 72 -14.17 -4.37 -10.82
C GLU A 72 -14.44 -2.97 -10.29
N ASN A 73 -15.61 -2.42 -10.62
CA ASN A 73 -15.96 -1.03 -10.29
C ASN A 73 -16.72 -0.88 -8.97
N LYS A 74 -16.83 -1.95 -8.17
CA LYS A 74 -17.59 -1.94 -6.92
C LYS A 74 -16.86 -2.70 -5.82
N ILE A 75 -16.69 -2.04 -4.68
CA ILE A 75 -16.27 -2.67 -3.43
C ILE A 75 -17.53 -3.07 -2.66
N ARG A 76 -17.56 -4.31 -2.18
CA ARG A 76 -18.66 -4.87 -1.38
C ARG A 76 -18.38 -4.80 0.12
N GLY A 77 -17.10 -4.74 0.51
CA GLY A 77 -16.68 -4.62 1.90
C GLY A 77 -15.18 -4.80 2.04
N ILE A 78 -14.72 -4.77 3.30
CA ILE A 78 -13.36 -5.13 3.68
C ILE A 78 -13.42 -6.49 4.38
N LYS A 79 -12.69 -7.47 3.84
CA LYS A 79 -12.74 -8.86 4.29
C LYS A 79 -11.49 -9.19 5.10
N GLN A 80 -11.69 -9.76 6.29
CA GLN A 80 -10.65 -10.52 6.97
C GLN A 80 -10.44 -11.84 6.22
N THR A 81 -9.20 -12.15 5.84
CA THR A 81 -8.89 -13.30 4.99
C THR A 81 -7.65 -14.06 5.47
N HIS A 82 -7.65 -15.35 5.17
CA HIS A 82 -6.52 -16.28 5.33
C HIS A 82 -6.27 -17.07 4.04
N GLN A 83 -6.85 -16.61 2.92
CA GLN A 83 -6.65 -17.23 1.62
C GLN A 83 -5.15 -17.12 1.25
N PRO A 84 -4.47 -18.23 0.94
CA PRO A 84 -3.08 -18.18 0.49
C PRO A 84 -2.96 -17.53 -0.89
#